data_AF-A0A843EN63-F1
#
_entry.id   AF-A0A843EN63-F1
#
_cell.length_a   1.000
_cell.length_b   1.000
_cell.length_c   1.000
_cell.angle_alpha   90.00
_cell.angle_beta   90.00
_cell.angle_gamma   90.00
#
_symmetry.space_group_name_H-M   'P 1'
#
loop_
_entity.id
_entity.type
_entity.pdbx_description
1 polymer ?
#
loop_
_entity_poly.entity_id
_entity_poly.type
_entity_poly.pdbx_seq_one_letter_code
_entity_poly.pdbx_strand_id
1 'polypeptide(L)'
;MVNYDKVEDTFFESFDGIYIRALITAEDELTVKEAAYDATATPSAVIGRVEAGVEAFVDGDKTPDGRPGAIVQFWLTDDLAKFEKELSYRIRQDILVKPFTRVFSITENPVGAIGMMESVGHCGDGYEWEIEEFGRKMINVPIAVPDFQIESELAYAEGIMGGNFWYMCSTKEAVLKTGRIIIDTIMEVDGVCTPFGICSAASKPETNF
;
A
#
# COMPACT_ATOMS: atom_id res chain seq x y z
N MET A 1 11.62 -29.67 12.87
CA MET A 1 12.71 -29.45 11.90
C MET A 1 12.05 -29.21 10.55
N VAL A 2 12.38 -28.11 9.90
CA VAL A 2 11.98 -27.88 8.51
C VAL A 2 12.87 -28.76 7.63
N ASN A 3 12.26 -29.58 6.76
CA ASN A 3 13.00 -30.40 5.80
C ASN A 3 13.30 -29.53 4.57
N TYR A 4 14.58 -29.29 4.28
CA TYR A 4 15.05 -28.49 3.16
C TYR A 4 15.44 -29.32 1.92
N ASP A 5 15.25 -30.64 1.91
CA ASP A 5 15.58 -31.53 0.79
C ASP A 5 14.76 -31.22 -0.49
N LYS A 6 13.72 -30.39 -0.36
CA LYS A 6 12.84 -29.91 -1.43
C LYS A 6 12.98 -28.42 -1.72
N VAL A 7 13.89 -27.74 -1.04
CA VAL A 7 14.22 -26.34 -1.30
C VAL A 7 15.45 -26.32 -2.19
N GLU A 8 15.32 -25.68 -3.34
CA GLU A 8 16.45 -25.52 -4.25
C GLU A 8 17.47 -24.55 -3.65
N ASP A 9 18.75 -24.92 -3.68
CA ASP A 9 19.86 -24.08 -3.23
C ASP A 9 20.15 -23.00 -4.29
N THR A 10 19.34 -21.94 -4.22
CA THR A 10 19.35 -20.81 -5.14
C THR A 10 18.95 -19.53 -4.41
N PHE A 11 18.85 -18.42 -5.14
CA PHE A 11 18.48 -17.11 -4.61
C PHE A 11 17.36 -16.48 -5.44
N PHE A 12 16.68 -15.48 -4.88
CA PHE A 12 15.90 -14.54 -5.64
C PHE A 12 16.69 -13.23 -5.79
N GLU A 13 16.52 -12.56 -6.93
CA GLU A 13 17.06 -11.23 -7.16
C GLU A 13 15.96 -10.19 -6.89
N SER A 14 16.30 -9.16 -6.12
CA SER A 14 15.40 -8.08 -5.73
C SER A 14 15.93 -6.74 -6.24
N PHE A 15 15.12 -5.69 -6.11
CA PHE A 15 15.44 -4.35 -6.58
C PHE A 15 15.17 -3.33 -5.49
N ASP A 16 15.92 -2.23 -5.50
CA ASP A 16 15.63 -1.09 -4.65
C ASP A 16 14.38 -0.36 -5.17
N GLY A 17 13.57 0.16 -4.25
CA GLY A 17 12.37 0.93 -4.56
C GLY A 17 12.12 2.00 -3.52
N ILE A 18 11.35 3.02 -3.91
CA ILE A 18 10.86 4.05 -3.00
C ILE A 18 9.45 3.64 -2.58
N TYR A 19 9.17 3.74 -1.28
CA TYR A 19 7.87 3.41 -0.75
C TYR A 19 7.30 4.48 0.18
N ILE A 20 5.98 4.51 0.22
CA ILE A 20 5.19 5.22 1.23
C ILE A 20 4.38 4.18 1.99
N ARG A 21 4.51 4.18 3.31
CA ARG A 21 3.66 3.42 4.22
C ARG A 21 2.63 4.37 4.83
N ALA A 22 1.37 4.08 4.55
CA ALA A 22 0.25 4.91 4.99
C ALA A 22 -0.74 4.11 5.82
N LEU A 23 -1.36 4.76 6.80
CA LEU A 23 -2.46 4.22 7.58
C LEU A 23 -3.76 4.89 7.10
N ILE A 24 -4.68 4.07 6.59
CA ILE A 24 -6.03 4.50 6.23
C ILE A 24 -6.96 4.12 7.38
N THR A 25 -7.77 5.06 7.87
CA THR A 25 -8.78 4.82 8.91
C THR A 25 -10.16 5.23 8.42
N ALA A 26 -11.21 4.60 8.93
CA ALA A 26 -12.60 4.96 8.66
C ALA A 26 -13.49 4.63 9.87
N GLU A 27 -14.79 4.97 9.81
CA GLU A 27 -15.72 4.70 10.91
C GLU A 27 -16.01 3.21 11.13
N ASP A 28 -15.78 2.36 10.13
CA ASP A 28 -16.08 0.93 10.20
C ASP A 28 -15.08 0.09 9.37
N GLU A 29 -14.96 -1.20 9.72
CA GLU A 29 -14.03 -2.13 9.08
C GLU A 29 -14.33 -2.39 7.59
N LEU A 30 -15.59 -2.32 7.16
CA LEU A 30 -15.94 -2.57 5.77
C LEU A 30 -15.38 -1.45 4.89
N THR A 31 -15.61 -0.20 5.29
CA THR A 31 -15.07 0.98 4.60
C THR A 31 -13.53 0.95 4.57
N VAL A 32 -12.88 0.57 5.68
CA VAL A 32 -11.42 0.38 5.73
C VAL A 32 -10.96 -0.67 4.72
N LYS A 33 -11.61 -1.84 4.67
CA LYS A 33 -11.28 -2.91 3.73
C LYS A 33 -11.46 -2.49 2.28
N GLU A 34 -12.56 -1.82 1.95
CA GLU A 34 -12.84 -1.32 0.60
C GLU A 34 -11.79 -0.29 0.17
N ALA A 35 -11.49 0.71 1.02
CA ALA A 35 -10.47 1.71 0.72
C ALA A 35 -9.08 1.09 0.54
N ALA A 36 -8.69 0.17 1.42
CA ALA A 36 -7.38 -0.49 1.35
C ALA A 36 -7.25 -1.37 0.10
N TYR A 37 -8.25 -2.21 -0.20
CA TYR A 37 -8.20 -3.11 -1.36
C TYR A 37 -8.27 -2.35 -2.68
N ASP A 38 -9.16 -1.36 -2.82
CA ASP A 38 -9.26 -0.57 -4.04
C ASP A 38 -7.97 0.22 -4.27
N ALA A 39 -7.46 0.92 -3.25
CA ALA A 39 -6.27 1.76 -3.38
C ALA A 39 -5.01 0.94 -3.67
N THR A 40 -4.98 -0.34 -3.30
CA THR A 40 -3.85 -1.24 -3.53
C THR A 40 -4.07 -2.17 -4.72
N ALA A 41 -5.21 -2.07 -5.42
CA ALA A 41 -5.53 -2.94 -6.54
C ALA A 41 -4.55 -2.77 -7.71
N THR A 42 -4.45 -3.82 -8.53
CA THR A 42 -3.63 -3.89 -9.75
C THR A 42 -2.14 -3.61 -9.52
N PRO A 43 -1.35 -4.65 -9.22
CA PRO A 43 0.11 -4.56 -9.23
C PRO A 43 0.61 -4.16 -10.62
N SER A 44 1.39 -3.07 -10.68
CA SER A 44 1.72 -2.42 -11.96
C SER A 44 3.20 -2.07 -12.11
N ALA A 45 4.09 -2.61 -11.26
CA ALA A 45 5.53 -2.36 -11.33
C ALA A 45 6.11 -2.76 -12.70
N VAL A 46 5.70 -3.88 -13.28
CA VAL A 46 6.18 -4.39 -14.58
C VAL A 46 5.87 -3.44 -15.74
N ILE A 47 4.83 -2.61 -15.63
CA ILE A 47 4.48 -1.59 -16.61
C ILE A 47 4.93 -0.18 -16.17
N GLY A 48 5.82 -0.12 -15.17
CA GLY A 48 6.43 1.08 -14.64
C GLY A 48 5.47 2.00 -13.88
N ARG A 49 4.35 1.50 -13.36
CA ARG A 49 3.41 2.30 -12.55
C ARG A 49 3.49 1.88 -11.08
N VAL A 50 2.80 2.61 -10.22
CA VAL A 50 2.77 2.32 -8.78
C VAL A 50 2.26 0.91 -8.53
N GLU A 51 3.03 0.15 -7.79
CA GLU A 51 2.63 -1.12 -7.17
C GLU A 51 2.23 -0.87 -5.73
N ALA A 52 1.31 -1.64 -5.18
CA ALA A 52 0.78 -1.38 -3.86
C ALA A 52 0.26 -2.67 -3.23
N GLY A 53 0.17 -2.70 -1.90
CA GLY A 53 -0.33 -3.84 -1.16
C GLY A 53 -0.82 -3.45 0.23
N VAL A 54 -1.81 -4.20 0.72
CA VAL A 54 -2.20 -4.15 2.13
C VAL A 54 -1.13 -4.88 2.93
N GLU A 55 -0.63 -4.24 3.98
CA GLU A 55 0.31 -4.83 4.94
C GLU A 55 -0.44 -5.46 6.11
N ALA A 56 -1.38 -4.71 6.72
CA ALA A 56 -2.12 -5.20 7.88
C ALA A 56 -3.45 -4.44 8.09
N PHE A 57 -4.41 -5.09 8.74
CA PHE A 57 -5.56 -4.43 9.35
C PHE A 57 -5.29 -4.25 10.84
N VAL A 58 -5.63 -3.08 11.39
CA VAL A 58 -5.34 -2.71 12.77
C VAL A 58 -6.58 -2.17 13.48
N ASP A 59 -6.67 -2.49 14.77
CA ASP A 59 -7.71 -1.98 15.66
C ASP A 59 -7.45 -0.51 16.03
N GLY A 60 -8.49 0.17 16.53
CA GLY A 60 -8.43 1.59 16.86
C GLY A 60 -7.48 1.96 18.00
N ASP A 61 -7.08 1.01 18.85
CA ASP A 61 -6.06 1.25 19.89
C ASP A 61 -4.65 1.45 19.31
N LYS A 62 -4.46 1.12 18.03
CA LYS A 62 -3.21 1.30 17.28
C LYS A 62 -3.24 2.50 16.34
N THR A 63 -4.34 3.24 16.27
CA THR A 63 -4.49 4.36 15.33
C THR A 63 -4.53 5.72 16.03
N PRO A 64 -4.05 6.81 15.40
CA PRO A 64 -4.01 8.13 16.03
C PRO A 64 -5.39 8.69 16.40
N ASP A 65 -6.44 8.27 15.69
CA ASP A 65 -7.80 8.78 15.83
C ASP A 65 -8.76 7.80 16.53
N GLY A 66 -8.26 6.65 16.99
CA GLY A 66 -9.05 5.67 17.74
C GLY A 66 -9.98 4.79 16.88
N ARG A 67 -9.85 4.84 15.55
CA ARG A 67 -10.73 4.15 14.60
C ARG A 67 -10.06 2.94 13.95
N PRO A 68 -10.81 1.92 13.48
CA PRO A 68 -10.22 0.82 12.74
C PRO A 68 -9.43 1.34 11.53
N GLY A 69 -8.37 0.63 11.16
CA GLY A 69 -7.50 1.05 10.07
C GLY A 69 -6.84 -0.07 9.28
N ALA A 70 -6.22 0.31 8.18
CA ALA A 70 -5.41 -0.54 7.34
C ALA A 70 -4.08 0.15 7.05
N ILE A 71 -2.99 -0.57 7.27
CA ILE A 71 -1.66 -0.19 6.84
C ILE A 71 -1.51 -0.67 5.39
N VAL A 72 -1.20 0.27 4.51
CA VAL A 72 -0.96 0.03 3.09
C VAL A 72 0.40 0.56 2.70
N GLN A 73 1.00 -0.08 1.70
CA GLN A 73 2.24 0.37 1.10
C GLN A 73 2.02 0.70 -0.38
N PHE A 74 2.61 1.80 -0.82
CA PHE A 74 2.70 2.16 -2.22
C PHE A 74 4.17 2.22 -2.61
N TRP A 75 4.49 1.68 -3.78
CA TRP A 75 5.84 1.48 -4.26
C TRP A 75 5.99 1.98 -5.69
N LEU A 76 7.13 2.61 -5.95
CA LEU A 76 7.60 2.88 -7.30
C LEU A 76 9.13 2.77 -7.33
N THR A 77 9.68 2.56 -8.51
CA THR A 77 11.10 2.84 -8.76
C THR A 77 11.40 4.35 -8.62
N ASP A 78 12.63 4.76 -8.86
CA ASP A 78 13.23 6.08 -8.58
C ASP A 78 12.69 7.30 -9.38
N ASP A 79 11.38 7.43 -9.56
CA ASP A 79 10.70 8.58 -10.21
C ASP A 79 9.65 9.22 -9.28
N LEU A 80 10.10 10.13 -8.41
CA LEU A 80 9.25 10.77 -7.40
C LEU A 80 8.08 11.57 -7.98
N ALA A 81 8.27 12.28 -9.10
CA ALA A 81 7.20 13.07 -9.72
C ALA A 81 6.10 12.16 -10.28
N LYS A 82 6.48 11.02 -10.86
CA LYS A 82 5.52 10.00 -11.27
C LYS A 82 4.87 9.32 -10.07
N PHE A 83 5.63 9.08 -9.00
CA PHE A 83 5.09 8.48 -7.79
C PHE A 83 4.00 9.37 -7.18
N GLU A 84 4.27 10.65 -6.99
CA GLU A 84 3.29 11.63 -6.53
C GLU A 84 2.02 11.63 -7.39
N LYS A 85 2.17 11.70 -8.71
CA LYS A 85 1.05 11.72 -9.65
C LYS A 85 0.19 10.46 -9.55
N GLU A 86 0.79 9.28 -9.58
CA GLU A 86 0.10 7.99 -9.54
C GLU A 86 -0.53 7.72 -8.17
N LEU A 87 0.18 8.09 -7.09
CA LEU A 87 -0.35 8.05 -5.73
C LEU A 87 -1.59 8.95 -5.58
N SER A 88 -1.57 10.14 -6.18
CA SER A 88 -2.72 11.05 -6.16
C SER A 88 -3.98 10.42 -6.77
N TYR A 89 -3.83 9.56 -7.78
CA TYR A 89 -4.97 8.87 -8.38
C TYR A 89 -5.54 7.83 -7.43
N ARG A 90 -4.68 7.01 -6.81
CA ARG A 90 -5.10 6.01 -5.82
C ARG A 90 -5.79 6.68 -4.62
N ILE A 91 -5.21 7.76 -4.07
CA ILE A 91 -5.84 8.47 -2.94
C ILE A 91 -7.18 9.08 -3.36
N ARG A 92 -7.22 9.86 -4.45
CA ARG A 92 -8.44 10.60 -4.83
C ARG A 92 -9.57 9.73 -5.35
N GLN A 93 -9.27 8.61 -6.00
CA GLN A 93 -10.29 7.74 -6.61
C GLN A 93 -10.62 6.54 -5.74
N ASP A 94 -9.69 6.10 -4.88
CA ASP A 94 -9.86 4.86 -4.14
C ASP A 94 -9.91 5.03 -2.62
N ILE A 95 -9.58 6.20 -2.05
CA ILE A 95 -9.66 6.46 -0.60
C ILE A 95 -10.61 7.61 -0.30
N LEU A 96 -10.38 8.78 -0.92
CA LEU A 96 -11.14 10.01 -0.68
C LEU A 96 -12.63 9.84 -1.01
N VAL A 97 -12.97 9.02 -1.99
CA VAL A 97 -14.37 8.76 -2.37
C VAL A 97 -15.12 7.87 -1.37
N LYS A 98 -14.42 7.29 -0.39
CA LYS A 98 -15.04 6.53 0.70
C LYS A 98 -15.36 7.48 1.87
N PRO A 99 -16.51 7.30 2.54
CA PRO A 99 -16.96 8.24 3.55
C PRO A 99 -16.04 8.25 4.78
N PHE A 100 -15.79 9.45 5.30
CA PHE A 100 -15.09 9.67 6.57
C PHE A 100 -13.69 9.05 6.65
N THR A 101 -13.00 8.85 5.52
CA THR A 101 -11.66 8.27 5.56
C THR A 101 -10.62 9.30 6.02
N ARG A 102 -9.60 8.82 6.74
CA ARG A 102 -8.39 9.61 7.02
C ARG A 102 -7.14 8.86 6.59
N VAL A 103 -6.14 9.59 6.12
CA VAL A 103 -4.84 9.03 5.71
C VAL A 103 -3.72 9.64 6.53
N PHE A 104 -2.97 8.79 7.23
CA PHE A 104 -1.82 9.17 8.04
C PHE A 104 -0.52 8.62 7.42
N SER A 105 0.56 9.38 7.51
CA SER A 105 1.90 8.91 7.18
C SER A 105 2.50 8.14 8.36
N ILE A 106 2.97 6.92 8.10
CA ILE A 106 3.61 6.04 9.09
C ILE A 106 4.88 5.37 8.55
N THR A 107 5.48 5.97 7.51
CA THR A 107 6.77 5.54 6.96
C THR A 107 7.87 5.73 8.00
N GLU A 108 8.66 4.68 8.22
CA GLU A 108 9.77 4.67 9.17
C GLU A 108 11.07 5.07 8.47
N ASN A 109 11.94 5.79 9.18
CA ASN A 109 13.23 6.27 8.65
C ASN A 109 13.14 7.01 7.30
N PRO A 110 12.28 8.04 7.19
CA PRO A 110 12.03 8.69 5.92
C PRO A 110 13.27 9.42 5.39
N VAL A 111 13.45 9.37 4.06
CA VAL A 111 14.49 10.13 3.35
C VAL A 111 13.93 11.38 2.66
N GLY A 112 12.60 11.50 2.60
CA GLY A 112 11.89 12.67 2.12
C GLY A 112 10.37 12.54 2.32
N ALA A 113 9.61 13.49 1.78
CA ALA A 113 8.15 13.47 1.82
C ALA A 113 7.53 14.13 0.58
N ILE A 114 6.28 13.81 0.30
CA ILE A 114 5.47 14.40 -0.77
C ILE A 114 4.37 15.24 -0.13
N GLY A 115 4.25 16.51 -0.52
CA GLY A 115 3.20 17.41 -0.05
C GLY A 115 1.84 17.07 -0.68
N MET A 116 0.80 16.97 0.13
CA MET A 116 -0.52 16.49 -0.33
C MET A 116 -1.48 17.61 -0.73
N MET A 117 -1.14 18.88 -0.50
CA MET A 117 -2.02 20.00 -0.82
C MET A 117 -2.31 20.12 -2.32
N GLU A 118 -1.27 20.14 -3.16
CA GLU A 118 -1.42 20.30 -4.60
C GLU A 118 -2.11 19.09 -5.25
N SER A 119 -1.72 17.88 -4.82
CA SER A 119 -2.12 16.62 -5.44
C SER A 119 -3.48 16.09 -4.97
N VAL A 120 -3.88 16.39 -3.72
CA VAL A 120 -5.11 15.89 -3.09
C VAL A 120 -5.93 17.01 -2.45
N GLY A 121 -5.30 17.93 -1.72
CA GLY A 121 -5.99 19.00 -0.96
C GLY A 121 -6.94 19.84 -1.82
N HIS A 122 -6.48 20.27 -3.00
CA HIS A 122 -7.27 21.07 -3.94
C HIS A 122 -8.50 20.36 -4.54
N CYS A 123 -8.78 19.10 -4.18
CA CYS A 123 -10.12 18.53 -4.40
C CYS A 123 -11.22 19.32 -3.68
N GLY A 124 -10.87 20.15 -2.69
CA GLY A 124 -11.75 21.10 -2.02
C GLY A 124 -12.01 22.38 -2.81
N ASP A 125 -11.42 22.57 -4.00
CA ASP A 125 -11.62 23.72 -4.88
C ASP A 125 -11.37 25.09 -4.21
N GLY A 126 -10.34 25.16 -3.35
CA GLY A 126 -9.95 26.38 -2.62
C GLY A 126 -10.67 26.57 -1.29
N TYR A 127 -11.51 25.62 -0.89
CA TYR A 127 -12.18 25.60 0.41
C TYR A 127 -11.48 24.68 1.42
N GLU A 128 -10.46 23.93 1.03
CA GLU A 128 -9.62 23.14 1.91
C GLU A 128 -8.80 24.00 2.89
N TRP A 129 -8.44 23.42 4.05
CA TRP A 129 -7.61 24.09 5.04
C TRP A 129 -6.68 23.12 5.78
N GLU A 130 -5.56 23.65 6.28
CA GLU A 130 -4.69 22.91 7.19
C GLU A 130 -5.23 22.97 8.62
N ILE A 131 -5.14 21.86 9.34
CA ILE A 131 -5.59 21.72 10.72
C ILE A 131 -4.59 20.87 11.53
N GLU A 132 -4.35 21.22 12.79
CA GLU A 132 -3.59 20.38 13.71
C GLU A 132 -4.55 19.47 14.49
N GLU A 133 -4.54 18.18 14.17
CA GLU A 133 -5.33 17.15 14.85
C GLU A 133 -4.49 15.89 15.05
N PHE A 134 -4.77 15.13 16.12
CA PHE A 134 -4.04 13.88 16.44
C PHE A 134 -2.51 14.07 16.62
N GLY A 135 -2.08 15.30 16.96
CA GLY A 135 -0.67 15.67 17.04
C GLY A 135 0.03 15.74 15.68
N ARG A 136 -0.73 15.87 14.59
CA ARG A 136 -0.26 15.87 13.20
C ARG A 136 -0.80 17.08 12.46
N LYS A 137 -0.07 17.48 11.41
CA LYS A 137 -0.53 18.52 10.49
C LYS A 137 -1.35 17.86 9.39
N MET A 138 -2.65 18.09 9.39
CA MET A 138 -3.60 17.49 8.48
C MET A 138 -4.13 18.53 7.50
N ILE A 139 -4.65 18.07 6.36
CA ILE A 139 -5.44 18.83 5.41
C ILE A 139 -6.86 18.31 5.50
N ASN A 140 -7.81 19.19 5.78
CA ASN A 140 -9.22 18.87 5.71
C ASN A 140 -9.76 19.27 4.34
N VAL A 141 -10.31 18.31 3.59
CA VAL A 141 -10.84 18.55 2.24
C VAL A 141 -12.37 18.54 2.27
N PRO A 142 -13.03 19.68 2.06
CA PRO A 142 -14.49 19.72 2.02
C PRO A 142 -15.01 19.08 0.73
N ILE A 143 -15.72 17.97 0.88
CA ILE A 143 -16.40 17.26 -0.22
C ILE A 143 -17.86 16.96 0.19
N ALA A 144 -18.62 16.30 -0.68
CA ALA A 144 -20.07 16.09 -0.48
C ALA A 144 -20.42 15.36 0.84
N VAL A 145 -19.62 14.35 1.20
CA VAL A 145 -19.62 13.76 2.55
C VAL A 145 -18.42 14.36 3.28
N PRO A 146 -18.62 15.14 4.36
CA PRO A 146 -17.53 15.85 5.01
C PRO A 146 -16.52 14.89 5.68
N ASP A 147 -15.46 15.48 6.22
CA ASP A 147 -14.47 14.82 7.09
C ASP A 147 -13.49 13.84 6.41
N PHE A 148 -13.20 14.03 5.11
CA PHE A 148 -11.96 13.50 4.56
C PHE A 148 -10.76 14.33 5.06
N GLN A 149 -9.78 13.65 5.65
CA GLN A 149 -8.52 14.28 6.04
C GLN A 149 -7.31 13.47 5.59
N ILE A 150 -6.24 14.16 5.25
CA ILE A 150 -4.96 13.55 4.90
C ILE A 150 -3.83 14.33 5.56
N GLU A 151 -2.82 13.65 6.08
CA GLU A 151 -1.62 14.32 6.60
C GLU A 151 -0.99 15.18 5.50
N SER A 152 -0.54 16.39 5.86
CA SER A 152 -0.11 17.39 4.87
C SER A 152 1.08 16.92 4.02
N GLU A 153 1.86 16.00 4.57
CA GLU A 153 2.98 15.35 3.90
C GLU A 153 2.91 13.84 4.11
N LEU A 154 3.09 13.07 3.03
CA LEU A 154 3.32 11.62 3.10
C LEU A 154 4.80 11.34 2.92
N ALA A 155 5.44 10.87 4.00
CA ALA A 155 6.85 10.56 4.01
C ALA A 155 7.16 9.28 3.20
N TYR A 156 8.29 9.26 2.51
CA TYR A 156 8.79 8.11 1.76
C TYR A 156 10.19 7.69 2.22
N ALA A 157 10.50 6.42 2.03
CA ALA A 157 11.77 5.79 2.34
C ALA A 157 12.20 4.83 1.22
N GLU A 158 13.43 4.36 1.29
CA GLU A 158 13.97 3.32 0.40
C GLU A 158 13.74 1.93 1.00
N GLY A 159 13.40 0.97 0.16
CA GLY A 159 13.12 -0.41 0.55
C GLY A 159 13.35 -1.40 -0.57
N ILE A 160 13.00 -2.66 -0.33
CA ILE A 160 13.28 -3.77 -1.25
C ILE A 160 11.99 -4.25 -1.92
N MET A 161 12.01 -4.31 -3.24
CA MET A 161 10.94 -4.82 -4.09
C MET A 161 11.33 -6.14 -4.77
N GLY A 162 10.34 -6.95 -5.15
CA GLY A 162 10.55 -8.13 -6.00
C GLY A 162 11.03 -9.39 -5.28
N GLY A 163 11.07 -9.39 -3.94
CA GLY A 163 11.28 -10.61 -3.17
C GLY A 163 10.27 -11.69 -3.57
N ASN A 164 10.74 -12.87 -3.96
CA ASN A 164 9.89 -13.93 -4.49
C ASN A 164 10.45 -15.33 -4.21
N PHE A 165 9.58 -16.32 -4.29
CA PHE A 165 9.97 -17.73 -4.35
C PHE A 165 8.89 -18.53 -5.08
N TRP A 166 9.28 -19.70 -5.59
CA TRP A 166 8.39 -20.58 -6.35
C TRP A 166 8.02 -21.78 -5.49
N TYR A 167 6.72 -22.05 -5.38
CA TYR A 167 6.22 -23.24 -4.69
C TYR A 167 5.58 -24.19 -5.70
N MET A 168 6.32 -25.23 -6.04
CA MET A 168 5.94 -26.18 -7.08
C MET A 168 4.93 -27.20 -6.54
N CYS A 169 3.73 -27.21 -7.11
CA CYS A 169 2.61 -28.07 -6.69
C CYS A 169 2.21 -29.07 -7.78
N SER A 170 1.76 -30.26 -7.38
CA SER A 170 1.31 -31.31 -8.31
C SER A 170 -0.17 -31.20 -8.72
N THR A 171 -0.96 -30.36 -8.04
CA THR A 171 -2.40 -30.19 -8.28
C THR A 171 -2.81 -28.72 -8.15
N LYS A 172 -3.89 -28.34 -8.84
CA LYS A 172 -4.47 -26.98 -8.73
C LYS A 172 -4.95 -26.67 -7.31
N GLU A 173 -5.48 -27.67 -6.61
CA GLU A 173 -5.93 -27.53 -5.23
C GLU A 173 -4.75 -27.25 -4.30
N ALA A 174 -3.61 -27.91 -4.52
CA ALA A 174 -2.39 -27.65 -3.76
C ALA A 174 -1.84 -26.24 -4.02
N VAL A 175 -1.91 -25.72 -5.26
CA VAL A 175 -1.53 -24.32 -5.55
C VAL A 175 -2.34 -23.35 -4.69
N LEU A 176 -3.67 -23.47 -4.70
CA LEU A 176 -4.53 -22.55 -3.97
C LEU A 176 -4.41 -22.70 -2.45
N LYS A 177 -4.39 -23.94 -1.94
CA LYS A 177 -4.33 -24.19 -0.50
C LYS A 177 -2.99 -23.73 0.08
N THR A 178 -1.88 -24.15 -0.53
CA THR A 178 -0.54 -23.80 -0.06
C THR A 178 -0.27 -22.31 -0.24
N GLY A 179 -0.65 -21.75 -1.39
CA GLY A 179 -0.50 -20.32 -1.65
C GLY A 179 -1.24 -19.44 -0.64
N ARG A 180 -2.46 -19.81 -0.25
CA ARG A 180 -3.19 -19.08 0.80
C ARG A 180 -2.48 -19.14 2.15
N ILE A 181 -2.02 -20.31 2.57
CA ILE A 181 -1.25 -20.46 3.81
C ILE A 181 0.01 -19.59 3.78
N ILE A 182 0.71 -19.55 2.64
CA ILE A 182 1.89 -18.70 2.44
C ILE A 182 1.53 -17.23 2.61
N ILE A 183 0.50 -16.74 1.92
CA ILE A 183 0.07 -15.34 2.02
C ILE A 183 -0.36 -15.02 3.45
N ASP A 184 -1.20 -15.84 4.07
CA ASP A 184 -1.65 -15.64 5.46
C ASP A 184 -0.45 -15.53 6.42
N THR A 185 0.59 -16.36 6.21
CA THR A 185 1.83 -16.31 7.03
C THR A 185 2.65 -15.05 6.75
N ILE A 186 2.75 -14.61 5.49
CA ILE A 186 3.49 -13.37 5.15
C ILE A 186 2.79 -12.15 5.75
N MET A 187 1.46 -12.14 5.78
CA MET A 187 0.66 -11.06 6.37
C MET A 187 0.83 -10.93 7.89
N GLU A 188 1.50 -11.87 8.57
CA GLU A 188 1.88 -11.76 9.98
C GLU A 188 3.23 -11.00 10.17
N VAL A 189 3.93 -10.67 9.08
CA VAL A 189 5.23 -9.99 9.11
C VAL A 189 5.05 -8.49 8.89
N ASP A 190 5.36 -7.70 9.92
CA ASP A 190 5.34 -6.24 9.85
C ASP A 190 6.24 -5.72 8.72
N GLY A 191 5.76 -4.70 8.00
CA GLY A 191 6.51 -4.06 6.91
C GLY A 191 6.54 -4.83 5.60
N VAL A 192 5.79 -5.94 5.45
CA VAL A 192 5.72 -6.72 4.20
C VAL A 192 4.32 -6.68 3.61
N CYS A 193 4.22 -6.53 2.29
CA CYS A 193 2.98 -6.74 1.56
C CYS A 193 3.18 -7.67 0.36
N THR A 194 2.10 -8.28 -0.13
CA THR A 194 2.13 -9.19 -1.29
C THR A 194 1.22 -8.67 -2.41
N PRO A 195 1.66 -7.70 -3.23
CA PRO A 195 0.82 -7.03 -4.22
C PRO A 195 0.04 -7.99 -5.13
N PHE A 196 0.70 -9.04 -5.64
CA PHE A 196 0.08 -10.04 -6.51
C PHE A 196 -0.60 -11.20 -5.76
N GLY A 197 -0.33 -11.38 -4.46
CA GLY A 197 -0.66 -12.60 -3.74
C GLY A 197 -0.10 -13.85 -4.45
N ILE A 198 -0.98 -14.75 -4.89
CA ILE A 198 -0.60 -15.92 -5.70
C ILE A 198 -0.46 -15.51 -7.18
N CYS A 199 0.77 -15.26 -7.62
CA CYS A 199 1.04 -14.90 -9.01
C CYS A 199 0.97 -16.13 -9.94
N SER A 200 0.06 -16.10 -10.92
CA SER A 200 -0.05 -17.15 -11.95
C SER A 200 0.79 -16.89 -13.19
N ALA A 201 1.34 -15.69 -13.33
CA ALA A 201 1.97 -15.20 -14.56
C ALA A 201 3.36 -14.62 -14.26
N ALA A 202 4.27 -15.48 -13.77
CA ALA A 202 5.68 -15.13 -13.70
C ALA A 202 6.19 -14.80 -15.11
N SER A 203 6.90 -13.68 -15.23
CA SER A 203 7.41 -13.16 -16.50
C SER A 203 8.92 -13.40 -16.64
N LYS A 204 9.44 -13.11 -17.83
CA LYS A 204 10.88 -13.03 -18.10
C LYS A 204 11.18 -11.67 -18.76
N PRO A 205 12.39 -11.11 -18.62
CA PRO A 205 12.72 -9.80 -19.18
C PRO A 205 12.64 -9.73 -20.72
N GLU A 206 12.99 -10.81 -21.39
CA GLU A 206 13.09 -10.85 -22.86
C GLU A 206 11.80 -11.36 -23.51
N THR A 207 11.46 -10.78 -24.65
CA THR A 207 10.35 -11.21 -25.51
C THR A 207 10.90 -11.82 -26.80
N ASN A 208 10.21 -12.83 -27.33
CA ASN A 208 10.53 -13.39 -28.66
C ASN A 208 9.95 -12.52 -29.81
N PHE A 209 9.34 -11.38 -29.48
CA PHE A 209 8.66 -10.43 -30.37
C PHE A 209 9.13 -9.01 -30.07
#